data_AF-A0AAW9R5M0-F1
#
_entry.id   AF-A0AAW9R5M0-F1
#
_cell.length_a   1.000
_cell.length_b   1.000
_cell.length_c   1.000
_cell.angle_alpha   90.00
_cell.angle_beta   90.00
_cell.angle_gamma   90.00
#
_symmetry.space_group_name_H-M   'P 1'
#
loop_
_entity.id
_entity.type
_entity.pdbx_description
1 polymer ?
#
loop_
_entity_poly.entity_id
_entity_poly.type
_entity_poly.pdbx_seq_one_letter_code
_entity_poly.pdbx_strand_id
1 'polypeptide(L)'
;MRHPFGLLIGALVGHAFDAGWLRRAPRDRALEAAYATLESSPEDNTEVLDAAYRRLMSKYHPDRVVDATAEIRALAEERARAINAAYDTIMRARRAAR
;
A
#
# COMPACT_ATOMS: atom_id res chain seq x y z
N MET A 1 53.75 -23.61 4.64
CA MET A 1 52.64 -23.10 3.82
C MET A 1 51.40 -23.04 4.71
N ARG A 2 51.00 -21.83 5.15
CA ARG A 2 49.94 -21.57 6.15
C ARG A 2 48.88 -20.68 5.50
N HIS A 3 47.61 -21.11 5.58
CA HIS A 3 46.26 -20.49 5.36
C HIS A 3 46.16 -19.02 4.88
N PRO A 4 45.13 -18.58 4.11
CA PRO A 4 43.72 -18.59 4.59
C PRO A 4 42.53 -18.66 3.58
N PHE A 5 41.40 -19.22 4.07
CA PHE A 5 40.01 -18.72 3.97
C PHE A 5 39.37 -18.69 2.56
N GLY A 6 38.31 -19.47 2.27
CA GLY A 6 36.95 -19.18 2.73
C GLY A 6 36.31 -18.12 1.84
N LEU A 7 35.40 -18.51 0.93
CA LEU A 7 34.39 -17.71 0.18
C LEU A 7 34.16 -18.26 -1.25
N LEU A 8 33.81 -19.54 -1.38
CA LEU A 8 33.29 -20.09 -2.65
C LEU A 8 31.94 -20.78 -2.44
N ILE A 9 31.10 -20.18 -1.58
CA ILE A 9 29.66 -20.44 -1.51
C ILE A 9 29.01 -19.06 -1.57
N GLY A 10 28.38 -18.70 -2.71
CA GLY A 10 27.49 -17.52 -2.75
C GLY A 10 27.74 -16.44 -3.82
N ALA A 11 28.32 -16.73 -4.99
CA ALA A 11 28.59 -15.67 -5.99
C ALA A 11 27.78 -15.73 -7.29
N LEU A 12 26.96 -16.76 -7.55
CA LEU A 12 26.26 -16.91 -8.85
C LEU A 12 24.73 -17.02 -8.81
N VAL A 13 24.12 -17.07 -7.62
CA VAL A 13 22.65 -16.93 -7.46
C VAL A 13 22.28 -15.78 -6.51
N GLY A 14 23.22 -15.33 -5.67
CA GLY A 14 23.01 -14.24 -4.71
C GLY A 14 23.12 -12.82 -5.29
N HIS A 15 23.52 -12.65 -6.56
CA HIS A 15 23.78 -11.30 -7.10
C HIS A 15 22.59 -10.65 -7.84
N ALA A 16 21.49 -11.39 -8.05
CA ALA A 16 20.28 -10.84 -8.68
C ALA A 16 19.25 -10.28 -7.68
N PHE A 17 19.43 -10.50 -6.37
CA PHE A 17 18.40 -10.17 -5.38
C PHE A 17 18.75 -9.02 -4.41
N ASP A 18 19.96 -8.44 -4.48
CA ASP A 18 20.40 -7.44 -3.48
C ASP A 18 21.11 -6.19 -4.04
N ALA A 19 21.04 -5.96 -5.35
CA ALA A 19 21.52 -4.71 -5.95
C ALA A 19 20.33 -3.79 -6.25
N GLY A 20 20.25 -2.63 -5.57
CA GLY A 20 19.21 -1.61 -5.69
C GLY A 20 19.04 -0.99 -7.09
N TRP A 21 18.54 -1.75 -8.05
CA TRP A 21 18.25 -1.35 -9.44
C TRP A 21 16.85 -0.75 -9.63
N LEU A 22 15.93 -0.93 -8.67
CA LEU A 22 14.66 -0.19 -8.64
C LEU A 22 14.54 0.52 -7.31
N ARG A 23 15.09 1.73 -7.23
CA ARG A 23 14.45 2.76 -6.41
C ARG A 23 13.08 3.03 -7.04
N ARG A 24 12.11 2.12 -6.79
CA ARG A 24 10.73 2.24 -7.25
C ARG A 24 10.26 3.63 -6.89
N ALA A 25 9.79 4.40 -7.88
CA ALA A 25 9.62 5.83 -7.72
C ALA A 25 8.69 6.10 -6.52
N PRO A 26 8.84 7.22 -5.79
CA PRO A 26 7.98 7.53 -4.64
C PRO A 26 6.49 7.41 -4.96
N ARG A 27 6.10 7.73 -6.20
CA ARG A 27 4.74 7.57 -6.74
C ARG A 27 4.25 6.12 -6.72
N ASP A 28 5.09 5.17 -7.14
CA ASP A 28 4.71 3.76 -7.26
C ASP A 28 4.51 3.14 -5.88
N ARG A 29 5.37 3.49 -4.91
CA ARG A 29 5.20 3.07 -3.50
C ARG A 29 3.91 3.63 -2.89
N ALA A 30 3.60 4.89 -3.19
CA ALA A 30 2.35 5.51 -2.72
C ALA A 30 1.11 4.84 -3.34
N LEU A 31 1.19 4.42 -4.61
CA LEU A 31 0.12 3.68 -5.28
C LEU A 31 -0.05 2.28 -4.69
N GLU A 32 1.04 1.55 -4.49
CA GLU A 32 1.00 0.24 -3.84
C GLU A 32 0.38 0.32 -2.44
N ALA A 33 0.78 1.31 -1.64
CA ALA A 33 0.20 1.53 -0.32
C ALA A 33 -1.29 1.92 -0.40
N ALA A 34 -1.70 2.67 -1.41
CA ALA A 34 -3.11 3.01 -1.63
C ALA A 34 -3.95 1.78 -1.98
N TYR A 35 -3.47 0.93 -2.89
CA TYR A 35 -4.14 -0.33 -3.23
C TYR A 35 -4.26 -1.26 -2.03
N ALA A 36 -3.19 -1.37 -1.22
CA ALA A 36 -3.21 -2.13 0.02
C ALA A 36 -4.22 -1.56 1.05
N THR A 37 -4.31 -0.23 1.16
CA THR A 37 -5.28 0.44 2.06
C THR A 37 -6.73 0.16 1.68
N LEU A 38 -7.01 0.07 0.37
CA LEU A 38 -8.32 -0.32 -0.14
C LEU A 38 -8.55 -1.83 -0.19
N GLU A 39 -7.56 -2.64 0.24
CA GLU A 39 -7.60 -4.11 0.11
C GLU A 39 -7.90 -4.54 -1.34
N SER A 40 -7.23 -3.90 -2.31
CA SER A 40 -7.48 -4.03 -3.75
C SER A 40 -6.18 -4.20 -4.54
N SER A 41 -6.32 -4.56 -5.82
CA SER A 41 -5.21 -4.78 -6.76
C SER A 41 -5.13 -3.68 -7.83
N PRO A 42 -3.94 -3.35 -8.36
CA PRO A 42 -3.78 -2.52 -9.55
C PRO A 42 -4.58 -3.01 -10.77
N GLU A 43 -4.85 -4.31 -10.84
CA GLU A 43 -5.59 -4.97 -11.92
C GLU A 43 -7.11 -4.82 -11.78
N ASP A 44 -7.61 -4.43 -10.60
CA ASP A 44 -9.05 -4.32 -10.35
C ASP A 44 -9.69 -3.24 -11.22
N ASN A 45 -10.93 -3.43 -11.66
CA ASN A 45 -11.65 -2.39 -12.38
C ASN A 45 -12.12 -1.27 -11.42
N THR A 46 -12.58 -0.14 -11.97
CA THR A 46 -13.06 0.98 -11.15
C THR A 46 -14.27 0.61 -10.28
N GLU A 47 -15.15 -0.28 -10.76
CA GLU A 47 -16.32 -0.72 -10.01
C GLU A 47 -15.96 -1.47 -8.73
N VAL A 48 -14.93 -2.32 -8.78
CA VAL A 48 -14.38 -3.05 -7.64
C VAL A 48 -13.76 -2.08 -6.64
N LEU A 49 -13.01 -1.08 -7.11
CA LEU A 49 -12.45 -0.03 -6.24
C LEU A 49 -13.54 0.77 -5.53
N ASP A 50 -14.61 1.15 -6.25
CA ASP A 50 -15.74 1.87 -5.67
C ASP A 50 -16.48 1.00 -4.63
N ALA A 51 -16.62 -0.29 -4.90
CA ALA A 51 -17.21 -1.23 -3.95
C ALA A 51 -16.36 -1.40 -2.69
N ALA A 52 -15.04 -1.55 -2.84
CA ALA A 52 -14.09 -1.63 -1.74
C ALA A 52 -14.09 -0.36 -0.88
N TYR A 53 -14.08 0.81 -1.54
CA TYR A 53 -14.19 2.11 -0.89
C TYR A 53 -15.46 2.21 -0.04
N ARG A 54 -16.64 1.92 -0.63
CA ARG A 54 -17.94 1.96 0.08
C ARG A 54 -17.98 1.00 1.27
N ARG A 55 -17.44 -0.22 1.10
CA ARG A 55 -17.35 -1.22 2.16
C ARG A 55 -16.49 -0.73 3.34
N LEU A 56 -15.30 -0.22 3.05
CA LEU A 56 -14.37 0.25 4.08
C LEU A 56 -14.89 1.51 4.78
N MET A 57 -15.43 2.47 4.03
CA MET A 57 -16.08 3.65 4.63
C MET A 57 -17.26 3.25 5.51
N SER A 58 -18.08 2.29 5.10
CA SER A 58 -19.19 1.80 5.94
C SER A 58 -18.70 1.16 7.25
N LYS A 59 -17.45 0.69 7.32
CA LYS A 59 -16.85 0.10 8.53
C LYS A 59 -16.25 1.16 9.46
N TYR A 60 -15.65 2.20 8.89
CA TYR A 60 -14.91 3.23 9.63
C TYR A 60 -15.60 4.62 9.63
N HIS A 61 -16.85 4.71 9.18
CA HIS A 61 -17.54 6.00 9.10
C HIS A 61 -17.65 6.65 10.48
N PRO A 62 -17.35 7.96 10.62
CA PRO A 62 -17.46 8.67 11.89
C PRO A 62 -18.86 8.55 12.52
N ASP A 63 -19.91 8.52 11.69
CA ASP A 63 -21.30 8.34 12.16
C ASP A 63 -21.54 7.00 12.88
N ARG A 64 -20.73 5.96 12.64
CA ARG A 64 -20.88 4.67 13.32
C ARG A 64 -20.21 4.61 14.67
N VAL A 65 -19.33 5.57 14.97
CA VAL A 65 -18.55 5.64 16.20
C VAL A 65 -18.90 6.87 17.03
N VAL A 66 -20.02 7.53 16.74
CA VAL A 66 -20.47 8.75 17.46
C VAL A 66 -20.59 8.50 18.96
N ASP A 67 -21.12 7.34 19.34
CA ASP A 67 -21.28 6.91 20.73
C ASP A 67 -20.04 6.21 21.31
N ALA A 68 -18.96 6.07 20.53
CA ALA A 68 -17.73 5.42 20.97
C ALA A 68 -16.81 6.39 21.74
N THR A 69 -15.79 5.84 22.40
CA THR A 69 -14.77 6.63 23.10
C THR A 69 -14.02 7.54 22.13
N ALA A 70 -13.45 8.63 22.66
CA ALA A 70 -12.68 9.59 21.86
C ALA A 70 -11.53 8.93 21.08
N GLU A 71 -10.90 7.91 21.65
CA GLU A 71 -9.83 7.14 20.99
C GLU A 71 -10.35 6.35 19.77
N ILE A 72 -11.48 5.66 19.91
CA ILE A 72 -12.10 4.91 18.79
C ILE A 72 -12.53 5.86 17.69
N ARG A 73 -13.08 7.02 18.05
CA ARG A 73 -13.43 8.08 17.10
C ARG A 73 -12.22 8.58 16.33
N ALA A 74 -11.13 8.90 17.03
CA ALA A 74 -9.89 9.34 16.39
C ALA A 74 -9.32 8.29 15.43
N LEU A 75 -9.33 7.01 15.83
CA LEU A 75 -8.88 5.92 14.98
C LEU A 75 -9.77 5.75 13.74
N ALA A 76 -11.09 5.80 13.90
CA ALA A 76 -12.03 5.69 12.80
C ALA A 76 -11.84 6.84 11.80
N GLU A 77 -11.69 8.06 12.29
CA GLU A 77 -11.40 9.22 11.44
C GLU A 77 -10.06 9.08 10.71
N GLU A 78 -9.01 8.62 11.39
CA GLU A 78 -7.71 8.37 10.77
C GLU A 78 -7.82 7.35 9.63
N ARG A 79 -8.54 6.24 9.87
CA ARG A 79 -8.78 5.21 8.86
C ARG A 79 -9.62 5.74 7.71
N ALA A 80 -10.70 6.47 7.99
CA ALA A 80 -11.54 7.08 6.96
C ALA A 80 -10.73 8.05 6.09
N ARG A 81 -9.88 8.89 6.70
CA ARG A 81 -8.97 9.79 5.96
C ARG A 81 -7.99 9.00 5.08
N ALA A 82 -7.41 7.91 5.59
CA ALA A 82 -6.50 7.07 4.83
C ALA A 82 -7.20 6.40 3.62
N ILE A 83 -8.43 5.90 3.82
CA ILE A 83 -9.25 5.30 2.76
C ILE A 83 -9.56 6.33 1.66
N ASN A 84 -9.98 7.54 2.03
CA ASN A 84 -10.24 8.63 1.08
C ASN A 84 -8.98 8.98 0.28
N ALA A 85 -7.85 9.17 0.98
CA ALA A 85 -6.58 9.53 0.34
C ALA A 85 -6.07 8.44 -0.61
N ALA A 86 -6.25 7.17 -0.25
CA ALA A 86 -5.90 6.03 -1.08
C ALA A 86 -6.74 5.98 -2.36
N TYR A 87 -8.07 6.06 -2.22
CA TYR A 87 -9.00 6.09 -3.35
C TYR A 87 -8.68 7.23 -4.33
N ASP A 88 -8.49 8.44 -3.81
CA ASP A 88 -8.14 9.60 -4.63
C ASP A 88 -6.80 9.41 -5.36
N THR A 89 -5.81 8.82 -4.69
CA THR A 89 -4.48 8.57 -5.28
C THR A 89 -4.56 7.60 -6.45
N ILE A 90 -5.33 6.51 -6.29
CA ILE A 90 -5.55 5.52 -7.35
C ILE A 90 -6.31 6.16 -8.52
N MET A 91 -7.40 6.88 -8.24
CA MET A 91 -8.24 7.48 -9.28
C MET A 91 -7.48 8.55 -10.07
N ARG A 92 -6.65 9.37 -9.41
CA ARG A 92 -5.75 10.31 -10.08
C ARG A 92 -4.74 9.61 -10.97
N ALA A 93 -4.12 8.53 -10.49
CA ALA A 93 -3.15 7.78 -11.29
C ALA A 93 -3.78 7.12 -12.52
N ARG A 94 -5.00 6.58 -12.39
CA ARG A 94 -5.76 6.01 -13.51
C ARG A 94 -6.17 7.06 -14.53
N ARG A 95 -6.56 8.26 -14.09
CA ARG A 95 -6.86 9.38 -14.99
C ARG A 95 -5.62 9.85 -15.74
N ALA A 96 -4.46 9.90 -15.08
CA ALA A 96 -3.20 10.32 -15.70
C ALA A 96 -2.60 9.28 -16.66
N ALA A 97 -3.04 8.01 -16.58
CA ALA A 97 -2.59 6.93 -17.45
C ALA A 97 -3.51 6.72 -18.67
N ARG A 98 -4.63 7.44 -18.76
CA ARG A 98 -5.51 7.50 -19.94
C ARG A 98 -5.10 8.67 -20.83
#